data_AF-A0A2M7Z7V7-F1
#
_entry.id   AF-A0A2M7Z7V7-F1
#
_cell.length_a   1.000
_cell.length_b   1.000
_cell.length_c   1.000
_cell.angle_alpha   90.00
_cell.angle_beta   90.00
_cell.angle_gamma   90.00
#
_symmetry.space_group_name_H-M   'P 1'
#
loop_
_entity.id
_entity.type
_entity.pdbx_description
1 polymer ?
#
loop_
_entity_poly.entity_id
_entity_poly.type
_entity_poly.pdbx_seq_one_letter_code
_entity_poly.pdbx_strand_id
1 'polypeptide(L)'
;MLFSKNYRRPFWRGFVHAIAVVFYCLFVSTLILSFSSLFNGEIAVVIQITFGLFLFVVSMAVIAYLIFFEPMKKTIHKNFKASSVMLMSTFGWLFVFLSVFIMGLVYTL
;
A
#
# COMPACT_ATOMS: atom_id res chain seq x y z
N MET A 1 2.06 -35.02 13.13
CA MET A 1 1.92 -33.59 13.49
C MET A 1 1.75 -32.70 12.24
N LEU A 2 0.71 -32.92 11.41
CA LEU A 2 0.56 -32.24 10.11
C LEU A 2 -0.40 -31.04 10.11
N PHE A 3 -1.01 -30.70 11.26
CA PHE A 3 -2.12 -29.75 11.33
C PHE A 3 -1.99 -28.61 12.36
N SER A 4 -0.80 -28.29 12.87
CA SER A 4 -0.59 -27.03 13.62
C SER A 4 0.07 -25.94 12.77
N LYS A 5 -0.39 -25.75 11.52
CA LYS A 5 0.06 -24.61 10.71
C LYS A 5 -0.65 -23.34 11.20
N ASN A 6 0.02 -22.63 12.10
CA ASN A 6 -0.44 -21.39 12.73
C ASN A 6 -0.80 -20.29 11.70
N TYR A 7 -2.06 -20.25 11.23
CA TYR A 7 -2.57 -19.25 10.27
C TYR A 7 -2.61 -17.82 10.83
N ARG A 8 -2.56 -17.68 12.16
CA ARG A 8 -2.61 -16.37 12.83
C ARG A 8 -1.45 -15.48 12.39
N ARG A 9 -0.23 -16.02 12.29
CA ARG A 9 0.97 -15.23 11.94
C ARG A 9 0.90 -14.62 10.53
N PRO A 10 0.64 -15.36 9.43
CA PRO A 10 0.54 -14.76 8.10
C PRO A 10 -0.64 -13.79 7.97
N PHE A 11 -1.75 -14.04 8.69
CA PHE A 11 -2.89 -13.12 8.71
C PHE A 11 -2.51 -11.75 9.29
N TRP A 12 -1.93 -11.71 10.50
CA TRP A 12 -1.51 -10.47 11.15
C TRP A 12 -0.38 -9.75 10.41
N ARG A 13 0.50 -10.48 9.72
CA ARG A 13 1.50 -9.86 8.85
C ARG A 13 0.86 -9.14 7.67
N GLY A 14 -0.19 -9.71 7.06
CA GLY A 14 -0.97 -9.04 6.02
C GLY A 14 -1.62 -7.75 6.50
N PHE A 15 -2.14 -7.73 7.73
CA PHE A 15 -2.63 -6.50 8.38
C PHE A 15 -1.54 -5.42 8.52
N VAL A 16 -0.34 -5.78 8.97
CA VAL A 16 0.79 -4.83 9.06
C VAL A 16 1.18 -4.29 7.69
N HIS A 17 1.15 -5.12 6.64
CA HIS A 17 1.40 -4.68 5.27
C HIS A 17 0.34 -3.69 4.80
N ALA A 18 -0.94 -3.97 5.07
CA ALA A 18 -2.02 -3.06 4.74
C ALA A 18 -1.88 -1.70 5.47
N ILE A 19 -1.52 -1.70 6.76
CA ILE A 19 -1.24 -0.47 7.51
C ILE A 19 -0.09 0.32 6.87
N ALA A 20 1.03 -0.35 6.56
CA ALA A 20 2.18 0.31 5.94
C ALA A 20 1.82 0.94 4.59
N VAL A 21 1.01 0.25 3.78
CA VAL A 21 0.50 0.79 2.51
C VAL A 21 -0.38 2.03 2.74
N VAL A 22 -1.29 2.00 3.72
CA VAL A 22 -2.13 3.17 4.05
C VAL A 22 -1.28 4.37 4.47
N PHE A 23 -0.33 4.19 5.39
CA PHE A 23 0.57 5.27 5.81
C PHE A 23 1.39 5.82 4.64
N TYR A 24 1.88 4.93 3.76
CA TYR A 24 2.60 5.34 2.57
C TYR A 24 1.72 6.15 1.61
N CYS A 25 0.48 5.72 1.38
CA CYS A 25 -0.47 6.47 0.55
C CYS A 25 -0.79 7.85 1.13
N LEU A 26 -0.95 7.96 2.46
CA LEU A 26 -1.13 9.25 3.12
C LEU A 26 0.09 10.16 2.92
N PHE A 27 1.30 9.63 3.09
CA PHE A 27 2.55 10.36 2.85
C PHE A 27 2.69 10.82 1.40
N VAL A 28 2.37 9.96 0.42
CA VAL A 28 2.40 10.33 -0.99
C VAL A 28 1.34 11.39 -1.31
N SER A 29 0.15 11.27 -0.73
CA SER A 29 -0.92 12.25 -0.90
C SER A 29 -0.53 13.62 -0.37
N THR A 30 0.11 13.71 0.80
CA THR A 30 0.58 15.00 1.33
C THR A 30 1.67 15.64 0.47
N LEU A 31 2.58 14.83 -0.10
CA LEU A 31 3.56 15.32 -1.07
C LEU A 31 2.89 15.90 -2.31
N ILE A 32 1.94 15.17 -2.90
CA ILE A 32 1.21 15.62 -4.10
C ILE A 32 0.44 16.92 -3.83
N LEU A 33 -0.25 17.01 -2.68
CA LEU A 33 -0.97 18.23 -2.29
C LEU A 33 -0.03 19.43 -2.06
N SER A 34 1.25 19.18 -1.75
CA SER A 34 2.25 20.21 -1.51
C SER A 34 2.97 20.66 -2.79
N PHE A 35 2.74 20.03 -3.95
CA PHE A 35 3.50 20.31 -5.18
C PHE A 35 3.34 21.75 -5.68
N SER A 36 2.13 22.29 -5.68
CA SER A 36 1.89 23.67 -6.12
C SER A 36 2.65 24.69 -5.25
N SER A 37 2.75 24.41 -3.94
CA SER A 37 3.48 25.24 -2.98
C SER A 37 5.00 25.05 -3.08
N LEU A 38 5.47 23.84 -3.37
CA LEU A 38 6.88 23.50 -3.53
C LEU A 38 7.54 24.20 -4.71
N PHE A 39 6.81 24.34 -5.83
CA PHE A 39 7.37 24.89 -7.06
C PHE A 39 7.10 26.38 -7.25
N ASN A 40 6.14 26.97 -6.52
CA ASN A 40 5.84 28.41 -6.41
C ASN A 40 5.96 29.23 -7.72
N GLY A 41 5.60 28.64 -8.87
CA GLY A 41 5.71 29.26 -10.19
C GLY A 41 7.13 29.38 -10.77
N GLU A 42 8.18 28.92 -10.07
CA GLU A 42 9.57 28.96 -10.55
C GLU A 42 9.87 27.90 -11.62
N ILE A 43 9.08 26.83 -11.63
CA ILE A 43 9.28 25.69 -12.53
C ILE A 43 8.17 25.63 -13.57
N ALA A 44 8.55 25.42 -14.83
CA ALA A 44 7.61 25.23 -15.94
C ALA A 44 6.63 24.08 -15.66
N VAL A 45 5.36 24.27 -16.04
CA VAL A 45 4.26 23.31 -15.82
C VAL A 45 4.60 21.90 -16.33
N VAL A 46 5.28 21.80 -17.47
CA VAL A 46 5.70 20.51 -18.06
C VAL A 46 6.60 19.72 -17.11
N ILE A 47 7.51 20.40 -16.40
CA ILE A 47 8.43 19.75 -15.46
C ILE A 47 7.66 19.29 -14.22
N GLN A 48 6.70 20.08 -13.73
CA GLN A 48 5.86 19.71 -12.59
C GLN A 48 5.03 18.44 -12.88
N ILE A 49 4.42 18.36 -14.06
CA ILE A 49 3.67 17.17 -14.52
C ILE A 49 4.60 15.96 -14.62
N THR A 50 5.78 16.14 -15.23
CA THR A 50 6.76 15.06 -15.39
C THR A 50 7.22 14.52 -14.04
N PHE A 51 7.47 15.40 -13.06
CA PHE A 51 7.83 15.01 -11.70
C PHE A 51 6.69 14.26 -11.00
N GLY A 52 5.43 14.69 -11.18
CA GLY A 52 4.26 13.98 -10.66
C GLY A 52 4.11 12.58 -11.25
N LEU A 53 4.29 12.42 -12.55
CA LEU A 53 4.28 11.11 -13.21
C LEU A 53 5.40 10.21 -12.69
N PHE A 54 6.61 10.75 -12.53
CA PHE A 54 7.73 10.00 -11.96
C PHE A 54 7.43 9.55 -10.52
N LEU A 55 6.92 10.45 -9.68
CA LEU A 55 6.54 10.13 -8.30
C LEU A 55 5.44 9.05 -8.25
N PHE A 56 4.47 9.11 -9.17
CA PHE A 56 3.44 8.09 -9.30
C PHE A 56 4.02 6.70 -9.64
N VAL A 57 4.92 6.62 -10.62
CA VAL A 57 5.57 5.35 -11.01
C VAL A 57 6.41 4.78 -9.86
N VAL A 58 7.19 5.62 -9.18
CA VAL A 58 7.98 5.20 -8.01
C VAL A 58 7.06 4.75 -6.87
N SER A 59 5.96 5.47 -6.64
CA SER A 59 4.96 5.10 -5.63
C SER A 59 4.33 3.74 -5.90
N MET A 60 3.95 3.46 -7.15
CA MET A 60 3.47 2.14 -7.54
C MET A 60 4.50 1.04 -7.27
N ALA A 61 5.78 1.29 -7.55
CA ALA A 61 6.84 0.32 -7.29
C ALA A 61 7.01 0.04 -5.79
N VAL A 62 6.95 1.08 -4.94
CA VAL A 62 7.03 0.93 -3.49
C VAL A 62 5.82 0.18 -2.95
N ILE A 63 4.61 0.50 -3.40
CA ILE A 63 3.38 -0.22 -3.00
C ILE A 63 3.46 -1.69 -3.42
N ALA A 64 3.89 -1.96 -4.66
CA ALA A 64 4.07 -3.32 -5.13
C ALA A 64 5.09 -4.09 -4.28
N TYR A 65 6.20 -3.46 -3.92
CA TYR A 65 7.18 -4.05 -3.00
C TYR A 65 6.55 -4.36 -1.63
N LEU A 66 5.86 -3.38 -1.03
CA LEU A 66 5.21 -3.53 0.27
C LEU A 66 4.16 -4.64 0.29
N ILE A 67 3.41 -4.85 -0.80
CA ILE A 67 2.36 -5.87 -0.85
C ILE A 67 2.94 -7.25 -1.20
N PHE A 68 3.82 -7.32 -2.20
CA PHE A 68 4.17 -8.59 -2.85
C PHE A 68 5.50 -9.18 -2.37
N PHE A 69 6.42 -8.41 -1.78
CA PHE A 69 7.76 -8.91 -1.46
C PHE A 69 7.75 -10.12 -0.51
N GLU A 70 7.10 -10.01 0.66
CA GLU A 70 7.08 -11.09 1.64
C GLU A 70 6.27 -12.32 1.17
N PRO A 71 5.09 -12.16 0.55
CA PRO A 71 4.39 -13.27 -0.08
C PRO A 71 5.20 -13.98 -1.17
N MET A 72 5.82 -13.22 -2.08
CA MET A 72 6.67 -13.79 -3.15
C MET A 72 7.83 -14.59 -2.57
N LYS A 73 8.51 -14.06 -1.54
CA LYS A 73 9.56 -14.79 -0.84
C LYS A 73 9.05 -16.12 -0.26
N LYS A 74 7.85 -16.14 0.33
CA LYS A 74 7.26 -17.39 0.87
C LYS A 74 6.86 -18.39 -0.22
N THR A 75 6.39 -17.91 -1.36
CA THR A 75 6.06 -18.74 -2.53
C THR A 75 7.31 -19.47 -3.04
N ILE A 76 8.45 -18.76 -3.17
CA ILE A 76 9.73 -19.32 -3.60
C ILE A 76 10.22 -20.43 -2.65
N HIS A 77 10.00 -20.27 -1.34
CA HIS A 77 10.35 -21.27 -0.32
C HIS A 77 9.28 -22.38 -0.13
N LYS A 78 8.43 -22.61 -1.14
CA LYS A 78 7.36 -23.64 -1.15
C LYS A 78 6.29 -23.48 -0.05
N ASN A 79 6.17 -22.32 0.57
CA ASN A 79 5.16 -22.01 1.59
C ASN A 79 3.91 -21.34 0.98
N PHE A 80 3.34 -21.95 -0.06
CA PHE A 80 2.22 -21.41 -0.84
C PHE A 80 1.01 -21.02 0.02
N LYS A 81 0.63 -21.88 0.97
CA LYS A 81 -0.53 -21.61 1.85
C LYS A 81 -0.34 -20.39 2.75
N ALA A 82 0.89 -20.14 3.21
CA ALA A 82 1.17 -18.96 4.04
C ALA A 82 1.25 -17.69 3.19
N SER A 83 1.72 -17.81 1.94
CA SER A 83 1.75 -16.71 0.97
C SER A 83 0.34 -16.26 0.58
N SER A 84 -0.55 -17.20 0.22
CA SER A 84 -1.92 -16.87 -0.18
C SER A 84 -2.74 -16.25 0.96
N VAL A 85 -2.64 -16.79 2.18
CA VAL A 85 -3.30 -16.21 3.36
C VAL A 85 -2.81 -14.79 3.64
N MET A 86 -1.51 -14.54 3.45
CA MET A 86 -0.95 -13.22 3.68
C MET A 86 -1.42 -12.21 2.63
N LEU A 87 -1.39 -12.56 1.34
CA LEU A 87 -1.91 -11.71 0.26
C LEU A 87 -3.40 -11.40 0.44
N MET A 88 -4.20 -12.44 0.68
CA MET A 88 -5.65 -12.29 0.86
C MET A 88 -5.98 -11.45 2.10
N SER A 89 -5.19 -11.61 3.18
CA SER A 89 -5.30 -10.75 4.36
C SER A 89 -4.96 -9.30 4.03
N THR A 90 -3.84 -9.02 3.34
CA THR A 90 -3.45 -7.66 2.94
C THR A 90 -4.55 -6.99 2.11
N PHE A 91 -5.05 -7.66 1.06
CA PHE A 91 -6.13 -7.11 0.23
C PHE A 91 -7.44 -6.93 0.99
N GLY A 92 -7.80 -7.90 1.85
CA GLY A 92 -9.00 -7.80 2.69
C GLY A 92 -8.93 -6.59 3.63
N TRP A 93 -7.80 -6.37 4.30
CA TRP A 93 -7.62 -5.22 5.17
C TRP A 93 -7.57 -3.89 4.42
N LEU A 94 -6.93 -3.84 3.24
CA LEU A 94 -6.97 -2.64 2.40
C LEU A 94 -8.41 -2.30 1.98
N PHE A 95 -9.23 -3.29 1.66
CA PHE A 95 -10.64 -3.09 1.36
C PHE A 95 -11.44 -2.59 2.57
N VAL A 96 -11.17 -3.13 3.76
CA VAL A 96 -11.76 -2.64 5.03
C VAL A 96 -11.37 -1.18 5.27
N PHE A 97 -10.09 -0.83 5.15
CA PHE A 97 -9.62 0.55 5.33
C PHE A 97 -10.24 1.51 4.30
N LEU A 98 -10.34 1.09 3.04
CA LEU A 98 -11.03 1.86 2.00
C LEU A 98 -12.50 2.09 2.35
N SER A 99 -13.21 1.06 2.81
CA SER A 99 -14.62 1.15 3.19
C SER A 99 -14.82 2.09 4.38
N VAL A 100 -13.96 2.00 5.40
CA VAL A 100 -13.97 2.91 6.56
C VAL A 100 -13.69 4.34 6.14
N PHE A 101 -12.73 4.55 5.24
CA PHE A 101 -12.40 5.88 4.72
C PHE A 101 -13.57 6.50 3.94
N ILE A 102 -14.22 5.74 3.05
CA ILE A 102 -15.40 6.19 2.30
C ILE A 102 -16.57 6.51 3.24
N MET A 103 -16.84 5.64 4.23
CA MET A 103 -17.87 5.91 5.24
C MET A 103 -17.56 7.20 6.01
N GLY A 104 -16.31 7.37 6.44
CA GLY A 104 -15.84 8.58 7.10
C GLY A 104 -16.09 9.83 6.26
N LEU A 105 -15.73 9.79 4.97
CA LEU A 105 -15.99 10.89 4.03
C LEU A 105 -17.49 11.24 3.95
N VAL A 106 -18.36 10.24 3.85
CA VAL A 106 -19.82 10.45 3.79
C VAL A 106 -20.38 11.08 5.07
N TYR A 107 -19.84 10.75 6.24
CA TYR A 107 -20.27 11.36 7.51
C TYR A 107 -19.71 12.76 7.75
N THR A 108 -18.59 13.11 7.10
CA THR A 108 -17.94 14.43 7.25
C THR A 108 -18.35 15.44 6.17
N LEU A 109 -19.04 14.99 5.12
CA LEU A 109 -19.65 15.83 4.07
C LEU A 109 -21.09 16.18 4.43
#